data_AF-A0A939SS06-F1
#
_entry.id   AF-A0A939SS06-F1
#
_cell.length_a   1.000
_cell.length_b   1.000
_cell.length_c   1.000
_cell.angle_alpha   90.00
_cell.angle_beta   90.00
_cell.angle_gamma   90.00
#
_symmetry.space_group_name_H-M   'P 1'
#
loop_
_entity.id
_entity.type
_entity.pdbx_description
1 polymer ?
#
loop_
_entity_poly.entity_id
_entity_poly.type
_entity_poly.pdbx_seq_one_letter_code
_entity_poly.pdbx_strand_id
1 'polypeptide(L)'
;MIPTYWRMKHLKKNKLKKRRGRPSEWTDEQLMRLALDIKYRLHGEKLTPSLLERETKIGRNTWSRRMKNYIEELNNPVITKVSPNDLNDSLLPIIDLILKGMILKIII
;
A
#
# COMPACT_ATOMS: atom_id res chain seq x y z
N MET A 1 12.03 -4.20 -4.03
CA MET A 1 12.67 -2.87 -4.03
C MET A 1 11.55 -1.83 -4.05
N ILE A 2 11.34 -1.06 -2.97
CA ILE A 2 10.23 -0.09 -2.88
C ILE A 2 10.67 1.20 -3.58
N PRO A 3 9.94 1.73 -4.59
CA PRO A 3 10.36 2.91 -5.34
C PRO A 3 10.54 4.14 -4.44
N THR A 4 11.72 4.78 -4.54
CA THR A 4 12.17 5.92 -3.70
C THR A 4 11.27 7.15 -3.78
N TYR A 5 10.42 7.25 -4.81
CA TYR A 5 9.43 8.31 -4.97
C TYR A 5 8.38 8.34 -3.84
N TRP A 6 8.05 7.20 -3.23
CA TRP A 6 7.12 7.13 -2.08
C TRP A 6 7.72 7.68 -0.78
N ARG A 7 9.05 7.78 -0.67
CA ARG A 7 9.76 8.21 0.54
C ARG A 7 9.67 9.72 0.80
N MET A 8 9.38 10.52 -0.23
CA MET A 8 9.52 11.98 -0.17
C MET A 8 8.21 12.72 0.19
N LYS A 9 7.03 12.13 0.00
CA LYS A 9 5.75 12.87 0.09
C LYS A 9 5.18 13.02 1.51
N HIS A 10 5.70 12.30 2.51
CA HIS A 10 5.19 12.32 3.90
C HIS A 10 6.10 12.98 4.93
N LEU A 11 7.26 13.51 4.54
CA LEU A 11 8.14 14.26 5.45
C LEU A 11 7.71 15.74 5.56
N LYS A 12 6.53 16.00 6.13
CA LYS A 12 6.14 17.35 6.56
C LYS A 12 5.76 17.39 8.04
N LYS A 13 6.71 17.92 8.83
CA LYS A 13 6.63 18.55 10.16
C LYS A 13 6.11 17.69 11.33
N ASN A 14 7.05 17.04 12.02
CA ASN A 14 6.90 16.69 13.43
C ASN A 14 6.90 17.96 14.30
N LYS A 15 5.73 18.54 14.55
CA LYS A 15 5.55 19.39 15.74
C LYS A 15 5.46 18.47 16.95
N LEU A 16 6.49 18.46 17.80
CA LEU A 16 6.51 17.78 19.10
C LEU A 16 5.39 18.33 20.00
N LYS A 17 4.16 17.85 19.81
CA LYS A 17 3.09 18.05 20.79
C LYS A 17 3.32 17.03 21.90
N LYS A 18 3.77 17.47 23.07
CA LYS A 18 3.62 16.71 24.32
C LYS A 18 2.15 16.32 24.45
N ARG A 19 1.82 15.01 24.43
CA ARG A 19 0.43 14.56 24.63
C ARG A 19 0.35 13.73 25.90
N ARG A 20 -0.43 14.23 26.85
CA ARG A 20 -0.96 13.47 27.99
C ARG A 20 -1.78 12.29 27.43
N GLY A 21 -1.48 11.07 27.89
CA GLY A 21 -2.13 9.82 27.48
C GLY A 21 -1.18 8.62 27.49
N ARG A 22 -1.71 7.38 27.48
CA ARG A 22 -0.91 6.16 27.34
C ARG A 22 -0.10 6.22 26.05
N PRO A 23 1.20 5.86 26.07
CA PRO A 23 2.01 5.76 24.85
C PRO A 23 1.31 4.88 23.83
N SER A 24 1.27 5.32 22.57
CA SER A 24 0.76 4.50 21.49
C SER A 24 1.71 3.34 21.22
N GLU A 25 1.20 2.12 21.26
CA GLU A 25 1.98 0.89 20.98
C GLU A 25 2.46 0.81 19.52
N TRP A 26 1.74 1.48 18.60
CA TRP A 26 2.04 1.45 17.17
C TRP A 26 2.38 2.85 16.64
N THR A 27 3.42 2.96 15.82
CA THR A 27 3.72 4.18 15.06
C THR A 27 2.86 4.26 13.80
N ASP A 28 2.67 5.47 13.25
CA ASP A 28 1.91 5.63 12.00
C ASP A 28 2.58 4.88 10.84
N GLU A 29 3.92 4.88 10.77
CA GLU A 29 4.68 4.15 9.76
C GLU A 29 4.49 2.63 9.83
N GLN A 30 4.43 2.06 11.04
CA GLN A 30 4.15 0.64 11.22
C GLN A 30 2.74 0.28 10.74
N LEU A 31 1.75 1.12 11.06
CA LEU A 31 0.38 0.93 10.61
C LEU A 31 0.26 1.00 9.08
N MET A 32 0.96 1.95 8.44
CA MET A 32 0.99 2.05 6.97
C MET A 32 1.56 0.79 6.32
N ARG A 33 2.69 0.28 6.83
CA ARG A 33 3.33 -0.95 6.31
C ARG A 33 2.41 -2.16 6.43
N LEU A 34 1.75 -2.33 7.57
CA LEU A 34 0.80 -3.42 7.80
C LEU A 34 -0.40 -3.35 6.85
N ALA A 35 -1.00 -2.16 6.67
CA ALA A 35 -2.13 -1.99 5.77
C ALA A 35 -1.76 -2.32 4.31
N LEU A 36 -0.58 -1.89 3.86
CA LEU A 36 -0.09 -2.17 2.52
C LEU A 36 0.14 -3.68 2.29
N ASP A 37 0.79 -4.34 3.24
CA ASP A 37 1.06 -5.78 3.18
C ASP A 37 -0.24 -6.60 3.07
N ILE A 38 -1.25 -6.24 3.88
CA ILE A 38 -2.57 -6.88 3.83
C ILE A 38 -3.26 -6.63 2.48
N LYS A 39 -3.18 -5.41 1.92
CA LYS A 39 -3.75 -5.11 0.59
C LYS A 39 -3.19 -6.02 -0.49
N TYR A 40 -1.88 -6.24 -0.47
CA TYR A 40 -1.20 -7.12 -1.43
C TYR A 40 -1.60 -8.58 -1.22
N ARG A 41 -1.62 -9.05 0.02
CA ARG A 41 -2.00 -10.43 0.36
C ARG A 41 -3.44 -10.76 -0.02
N LEU A 42 -4.35 -9.80 0.06
CA LEU A 42 -5.77 -10.00 -0.26
C LEU A 42 -6.14 -9.63 -1.71
N HIS A 43 -5.15 -9.50 -2.59
CA HIS A 43 -5.30 -9.41 -4.04
C HIS A 43 -6.41 -8.44 -4.52
N GLY A 44 -6.45 -7.25 -3.91
CA GLY A 44 -7.37 -6.19 -4.35
C GLY A 44 -8.68 -6.09 -3.57
N GLU A 45 -8.94 -6.96 -2.59
CA GLU A 45 -10.07 -6.78 -1.66
C GLU A 45 -10.04 -5.37 -1.04
N LYS A 46 -11.23 -4.78 -0.87
CA LYS A 46 -11.36 -3.45 -0.27
C LYS A 46 -10.91 -3.50 1.19
N LEU A 47 -9.88 -2.75 1.53
CA LEU A 47 -9.45 -2.59 2.91
C LEU A 47 -10.53 -1.85 3.71
N THR A 48 -10.96 -2.44 4.81
CA THR A 48 -11.81 -1.78 5.79
C THR A 48 -11.15 -1.84 7.17
N PRO A 49 -11.45 -0.89 8.07
CA PRO A 49 -10.94 -0.95 9.44
C PRO A 49 -11.26 -2.27 10.17
N SER A 50 -12.43 -2.86 9.94
CA SER A 50 -12.82 -4.15 10.54
C SER A 50 -12.01 -5.32 9.97
N LEU A 51 -11.71 -5.30 8.67
CA LEU A 51 -10.84 -6.30 8.05
C LEU A 51 -9.42 -6.19 8.63
N LEU A 52 -8.88 -4.97 8.74
CA LEU A 52 -7.56 -4.77 9.32
C LEU A 52 -7.50 -5.22 10.79
N GLU A 53 -8.56 -5.00 11.57
CA GLU A 53 -8.67 -5.53 12.93
C GLU A 53 -8.70 -7.06 12.96
N ARG A 54 -9.42 -7.71 12.05
CA ARG A 54 -9.45 -9.17 11.93
C ARG A 54 -8.06 -9.74 11.66
N GLU A 55 -7.33 -9.14 10.72
CA GLU A 55 -6.01 -9.60 10.28
C GLU A 55 -4.87 -9.25 11.25
N THR A 56 -4.95 -8.12 11.96
CA THR A 56 -3.83 -7.62 12.81
C THR A 56 -4.10 -7.65 14.31
N LYS A 57 -5.35 -7.87 14.72
CA LYS A 57 -5.84 -7.70 16.11
C LYS A 57 -5.68 -6.27 16.66
N ILE A 58 -5.30 -5.30 15.82
CA ILE A 58 -5.25 -3.89 16.19
C ILE A 58 -6.66 -3.31 16.06
N GLY A 59 -7.14 -2.71 17.15
CA GLY A 59 -8.53 -2.27 17.25
C GLY A 59 -8.98 -1.36 16.10
N ARG A 60 -10.21 -1.57 15.62
CA ARG A 60 -10.81 -0.83 14.48
C ARG A 60 -10.64 0.69 14.58
N ASN A 61 -10.82 1.22 15.79
CA ASN A 61 -10.74 2.65 16.06
C ASN A 61 -9.36 3.24 15.79
N THR A 62 -8.29 2.46 15.98
CA THR A 62 -6.92 2.88 15.65
C THR A 62 -6.80 3.12 14.15
N TRP A 63 -7.26 2.16 13.34
CA TRP A 63 -7.28 2.26 11.88
C TRP A 63 -8.15 3.42 11.39
N SER A 64 -9.39 3.52 11.89
CA SER A 64 -10.32 4.58 11.49
C SER A 64 -9.85 5.99 11.88
N ARG A 65 -9.13 6.15 13.00
CA ARG A 65 -8.68 7.48 13.45
C ARG A 65 -7.37 7.91 12.81
N ARG A 66 -6.43 6.99 12.63
CA ARG A 66 -5.05 7.32 12.22
C ARG A 66 -4.83 7.11 10.74
N MET A 67 -5.48 6.10 10.15
CA MET A 67 -5.17 5.62 8.81
C MET A 67 -6.33 5.79 7.81
N LYS A 68 -7.39 6.54 8.16
CA LYS A 68 -8.57 6.73 7.28
C LYS A 68 -8.19 7.11 5.84
N ASN A 69 -7.46 8.21 5.69
CA ASN A 69 -7.09 8.74 4.38
C ASN A 69 -6.19 7.77 3.60
N TYR A 70 -5.28 7.09 4.30
CA TYR A 70 -4.38 6.12 3.67
C TYR A 70 -5.12 4.87 3.20
N ILE A 71 -6.07 4.36 3.99
CA ILE A 71 -6.92 3.24 3.59
C ILE A 71 -7.80 3.63 2.39
N GLU A 72 -8.34 4.84 2.37
CA GLU A 72 -9.10 5.37 1.22
C GLU A 72 -8.22 5.43 -0.04
N GLU A 73 -6.98 5.92 0.08
CA GLU A 73 -6.00 5.93 -1.01
C GLU A 73 -5.68 4.52 -1.53
N LEU A 74 -5.40 3.57 -0.63
CA LEU A 74 -5.13 2.17 -1.01
C LEU A 74 -6.33 1.47 -1.67
N ASN A 75 -7.54 1.95 -1.41
CA ASN A 75 -8.76 1.42 -2.03
C ASN A 75 -9.09 2.06 -3.36
N ASN A 76 -8.47 3.20 -3.69
CA ASN A 76 -8.71 3.83 -4.97
C ASN A 76 -7.96 3.06 -6.07
N PRO A 77 -8.67 2.64 -7.14
CA PRO A 77 -7.99 2.04 -8.27
C PRO A 77 -7.07 3.08 -8.90
N VAL A 78 -5.81 2.71 -9.11
CA VAL A 78 -4.87 3.56 -9.86
C VAL A 78 -5.30 3.51 -11.32
N ILE A 79 -6.09 4.49 -11.75
CA ILE A 79 -6.42 4.68 -13.17
C ILE A 79 -5.19 5.29 -13.82
N THR A 80 -4.27 4.45 -14.27
CA THR A 80 -3.23 4.89 -15.20
C THR A 80 -3.93 5.23 -16.50
N LYS A 81 -4.03 6.52 -16.84
CA LYS A 81 -4.45 6.96 -18.18
C LYS A 81 -3.33 6.57 -19.13
N VAL A 82 -3.39 5.36 -19.66
CA VAL A 82 -2.52 4.96 -20.76
C VAL A 82 -3.14 5.58 -22.00
N SER A 83 -2.48 6.62 -22.54
CA SER A 83 -2.84 7.14 -23.86
C SER A 83 -2.65 6.01 -24.86
N PRO A 84 -3.63 5.70 -25.72
CA PRO A 84 -3.48 4.67 -26.76
C PRO A 84 -2.26 4.89 -27.66
N ASN A 85 -1.76 6.13 -27.73
CA ASN A 85 -0.60 6.50 -28.54
C ASN A 85 0.75 6.21 -27.85
N ASP A 86 0.79 6.00 -26.54
CA ASP A 86 2.03 5.72 -25.78
C ASP A 86 2.27 4.21 -25.57
N LEU A 87 1.34 3.37 -26.03
CA LEU A 87 1.36 1.92 -25.84
C LEU A 87 2.24 1.16 -26.83
N ASN A 88 2.62 1.77 -27.96
CA ASN A 88 3.26 1.03 -29.05
C ASN A 88 4.77 0.83 -28.90
N ASP A 89 5.50 1.69 -28.18
CA ASP A 89 6.97 1.65 -28.27
C ASP A 89 7.72 1.17 -27.02
N SER A 90 7.08 0.94 -25.87
CA SER A 90 7.85 0.66 -24.63
C SER A 90 7.23 -0.29 -23.60
N LEU A 91 6.04 -0.86 -23.85
CA LEU A 91 5.38 -1.75 -22.87
C LEU A 91 5.35 -3.23 -23.26
N LEU A 92 5.69 -3.56 -24.51
CA LEU A 92 5.81 -4.95 -24.96
C LEU A 92 6.97 -5.74 -24.33
N PRO A 93 8.18 -5.19 -24.07
CA PRO A 93 9.28 -6.03 -23.58
C PRO A 93 9.12 -6.43 -22.10
N ILE A 94 8.47 -5.61 -21.27
CA ILE A 94 8.37 -5.88 -19.82
C ILE A 94 7.39 -7.03 -19.54
N ILE A 95 6.23 -7.06 -20.21
CA ILE A 95 5.24 -8.12 -20.01
C ILE A 95 5.78 -9.45 -20.54
N ASP A 96 6.44 -9.45 -21.70
CA ASP A 96 7.08 -10.66 -22.26
C ASP A 96 8.15 -11.23 -21.31
N LEU A 97 9.00 -10.36 -20.73
CA LEU A 97 10.00 -10.77 -19.73
C LEU A 97 9.38 -11.41 -18.49
N ILE A 98 8.26 -10.88 -18.00
CA ILE A 98 7.55 -11.43 -16.84
C ILE A 98 6.93 -12.79 -17.18
N LEU A 99 6.25 -12.90 -18.32
CA LEU A 99 5.59 -14.14 -18.75
C LEU A 99 6.59 -15.26 -19.04
N LYS A 100 7.69 -14.94 -19.72
CA LYS A 100 8.76 -15.90 -20.04
C LYS A 100 9.45 -16.42 -18.78
N GLY A 101 9.66 -15.56 -17.78
CA GLY A 101 10.19 -15.95 -16.47
C GLY A 101 9.24 -16.82 -15.64
N MET A 102 7.92 -16.72 -15.82
CA MET A 102 6.93 -17.57 -15.14
C MET A 102 6.81 -18.95 -15.79
N ILE A 103 6.82 -19.04 -17.12
CA ILE A 103 6.74 -20.32 -17.84
C ILE A 103 7.97 -21.21 -17.55
N LEU A 104 9.17 -20.61 -17.49
CA LEU A 104 10.41 -21.34 -17.19
C LEU A 104 10.42 -21.96 -15.78
N LYS A 105 9.66 -21.43 -14.81
CA LYS A 105 9.61 -21.97 -13.43
C LYS A 105 8.61 -23.12 -13.25
N ILE A 106 7.76 -23.38 -14.24
CA ILE A 106 6.73 -24.42 -14.16
C ILE A 106 7.23 -25.74 -14.78
N ILE A 107 8.31 -25.69 -15.58
CA ILE A 107 8.81 -26.83 -16.38
C ILE A 107 10.10 -27.46 -15.78
N ILE A 108 10.56 -27.01 -14.61
CA ILE A 108 11.70 -27.57 -13.86
C ILE A 108 11.25 -27.99 -12.47
#